data_AF-A0A7V0KRH3-F1
#
_entry.id   AF-A0A7V0KRH3-F1
#
_cell.length_a   1.000
_cell.length_b   1.000
_cell.length_c   1.000
_cell.angle_alpha   90.00
_cell.angle_beta   90.00
_cell.angle_gamma   90.00
#
_symmetry.space_group_name_H-M   'P 1'
#
loop_
_entity.id
_entity.type
_entity.pdbx_description
1 polymer ?
#
loop_
_entity_poly.entity_id
_entity_poly.type
_entity_poly.pdbx_seq_one_letter_code
_entity_poly.pdbx_strand_id
1 'polypeptide(L)'
;TGAPGFHIRGGEPTPALPPHPGRGGRCQSLALAAALELQGEEGVVFLAASTGGSDGPGEDAGALVDGGTVARGVSAGYDPMHCLAGADAGSFLEAAGDLIQTGPTGTNVMDLFIGWKRGPAGDRPLSGGVGRASPALRGGDCP
;
A
#
# COMPACT_ATOMS: atom_id res chain seq x y z
N THR A 1 -8.17 -6.58 -12.29
CA THR A 1 -8.32 -6.57 -10.80
C THR A 1 -9.64 -7.13 -10.29
N GLY A 2 -9.74 -7.52 -9.02
CA GLY A 2 -10.92 -8.16 -8.38
C GLY A 2 -12.15 -7.27 -8.14
N ALA A 3 -13.09 -7.71 -7.31
CA ALA A 3 -14.28 -6.93 -6.92
C ALA A 3 -13.92 -5.74 -5.99
N PRO A 4 -14.73 -4.66 -5.95
CA PRO A 4 -14.53 -3.56 -5.01
C PRO A 4 -14.46 -4.01 -3.54
N GLY A 5 -13.71 -3.26 -2.73
CA GLY A 5 -13.51 -3.53 -1.31
C GLY A 5 -12.05 -3.80 -0.95
N PHE A 6 -11.84 -4.34 0.25
CA PHE A 6 -10.53 -4.71 0.77
C PHE A 6 -10.26 -6.21 0.60
N HIS A 7 -9.08 -6.53 0.11
CA HIS A 7 -8.57 -7.88 -0.04
C HIS A 7 -7.33 -8.02 0.83
N ILE A 8 -7.44 -8.78 1.93
CA ILE A 8 -6.36 -8.94 2.91
C ILE A 8 -5.77 -10.34 2.78
N ARG A 9 -4.44 -10.43 2.74
CA ARG A 9 -3.67 -11.67 2.74
C ARG A 9 -2.46 -11.51 3.66
N GLY A 10 -1.91 -12.63 4.11
CA GLY A 10 -0.64 -12.67 4.83
C GLY A 10 0.18 -13.87 4.37
N GLY A 11 1.48 -13.79 4.58
CA GLY A 11 2.41 -14.84 4.19
C GLY A 11 3.87 -14.40 4.33
N GLU A 12 4.77 -15.22 3.82
CA GLU A 12 6.22 -15.01 3.87
C GLU A 12 6.80 -15.38 2.49
N PRO A 13 6.67 -14.51 1.48
CA PRO A 13 7.17 -14.82 0.13
C PRO A 13 8.69 -14.96 0.14
N THR A 14 9.19 -15.94 -0.62
CA THR A 14 10.62 -16.22 -0.77
C THR A 14 11.04 -15.96 -2.22
N PRO A 15 11.44 -14.72 -2.57
CA PRO A 15 11.88 -14.42 -3.93
C PRO A 15 13.20 -15.13 -4.25
N ALA A 16 13.33 -15.61 -5.48
CA ALA A 16 14.62 -16.06 -6.00
C ALA A 16 15.48 -14.83 -6.29
N LEU A 17 16.64 -14.73 -5.63
CA LEU A 17 17.55 -13.60 -5.78
C LEU A 17 18.62 -13.88 -6.85
N PRO A 18 19.02 -12.87 -7.64
CA PRO A 18 20.21 -12.96 -8.49
C PRO A 18 21.48 -13.02 -7.62
N PRO A 19 22.65 -13.37 -8.20
CA PRO A 19 23.92 -13.45 -7.45
C PRO A 19 24.32 -12.14 -6.75
N HIS A 20 23.94 -11.01 -7.34
CA HIS A 20 24.19 -9.67 -6.82
C HIS A 20 22.86 -8.91 -6.78
N PRO A 21 22.02 -9.12 -5.74
CA PRO A 21 20.76 -8.41 -5.63
C PRO A 21 21.01 -6.92 -5.37
N GLY A 22 20.17 -6.08 -5.97
CA GLY A 22 20.11 -4.66 -5.69
C GLY A 22 19.46 -4.36 -4.34
N ARG A 23 18.97 -3.13 -4.18
CA ARG A 23 18.28 -2.71 -2.97
C ARG A 23 16.81 -3.10 -3.03
N GLY A 24 16.41 -3.98 -2.12
CA GLY A 24 15.00 -4.21 -1.84
C GLY A 24 14.75 -5.44 -0.99
N GLY A 25 13.47 -5.67 -0.70
CA GLY A 25 13.00 -6.86 0.00
C GLY A 25 11.85 -7.54 -0.73
N ARG A 26 11.26 -8.54 -0.07
CA ARG A 26 10.19 -9.36 -0.63
C ARG A 26 8.87 -8.59 -0.74
N CYS A 27 8.54 -7.73 0.23
CA CYS A 27 7.36 -6.88 0.17
C CYS A 27 7.51 -5.81 -0.90
N GLN A 28 8.67 -5.17 -0.98
CA GLN A 28 9.00 -4.20 -2.02
C GLN A 28 8.96 -4.83 -3.42
N SER A 29 9.50 -6.04 -3.58
CA SER A 29 9.43 -6.77 -4.86
C SER A 29 7.99 -7.11 -5.24
N LEU A 30 7.18 -7.58 -4.28
CA LEU A 30 5.76 -7.85 -4.51
C LEU A 30 4.98 -6.57 -4.84
N ALA A 31 5.27 -5.46 -4.16
CA ALA A 31 4.64 -4.17 -4.43
C ALA A 31 4.98 -3.67 -5.84
N LEU A 32 6.25 -3.74 -6.27
CA LEU A 32 6.64 -3.35 -7.62
C LEU A 32 5.99 -4.25 -8.69
N ALA A 33 5.94 -5.57 -8.45
CA ALA A 33 5.23 -6.50 -9.32
C ALA A 33 3.73 -6.17 -9.40
N ALA A 34 3.09 -5.81 -8.28
CA ALA A 34 1.70 -5.36 -8.28
C ALA A 34 1.53 -4.03 -9.03
N ALA A 35 2.45 -3.08 -8.88
CA ALA A 35 2.39 -1.80 -9.58
C ALA A 35 2.42 -1.97 -11.11
N LEU A 36 3.20 -2.92 -11.62
CA LEU A 36 3.22 -3.29 -13.04
C LEU A 36 1.85 -3.78 -13.53
N GLU A 37 1.18 -4.63 -12.74
CA GLU A 37 -0.16 -5.14 -13.07
C GLU A 37 -1.26 -4.07 -12.93
N LEU A 38 -1.05 -3.07 -12.06
CA LEU A 38 -2.01 -1.99 -11.80
C LEU A 38 -1.82 -0.77 -12.70
N GLN A 39 -0.80 -0.76 -13.57
CA GLN A 39 -0.43 0.43 -14.33
C GLN A 39 -1.63 1.04 -15.09
N GLY A 40 -1.91 2.31 -14.81
CA GLY A 40 -3.03 3.05 -15.40
C GLY A 40 -4.42 2.71 -14.84
N GLU A 41 -4.55 1.77 -13.92
CA GLU A 41 -5.82 1.52 -13.22
C GLU A 41 -6.06 2.57 -12.12
N GLU A 42 -7.14 3.34 -12.26
CA GLU A 42 -7.58 4.29 -11.23
C GLU A 42 -8.38 3.60 -10.11
N GLY A 43 -8.27 4.15 -8.90
CA GLY A 43 -9.06 3.69 -7.75
C GLY A 43 -8.66 2.32 -7.23
N VAL A 44 -7.43 1.87 -7.50
CA VAL A 44 -6.84 0.68 -6.89
C VAL A 44 -5.53 1.06 -6.21
N VAL A 45 -5.33 0.55 -5.00
CA VAL A 45 -4.06 0.63 -4.28
C VAL A 45 -3.70 -0.73 -3.71
N PHE A 46 -2.41 -0.98 -3.57
CA PHE A 46 -1.89 -2.21 -2.99
C PHE A 46 -0.76 -1.92 -2.01
N LEU A 47 -0.92 -2.41 -0.79
CA LEU A 47 0.08 -2.39 0.27
C LEU A 47 0.72 -3.77 0.38
N ALA A 48 2.04 -3.81 0.42
CA ALA A 48 2.79 -4.94 0.96
C ALA A 48 3.77 -4.44 2.01
N ALA A 49 3.69 -4.97 3.23
CA ALA A 49 4.57 -4.58 4.32
C ALA A 49 4.89 -5.72 5.27
N SER A 50 6.15 -5.77 5.70
CA SER A 50 6.67 -6.59 6.77
C SER A 50 6.17 -6.06 8.11
N THR A 51 5.59 -6.93 8.93
CA THR A 51 5.18 -6.55 10.29
C THR A 51 6.37 -6.33 11.21
N GLY A 52 7.58 -6.76 10.83
CA GLY A 52 8.85 -6.46 11.49
C GLY A 52 9.30 -5.01 11.38
N GLY A 53 8.72 -4.26 10.43
CA GLY A 53 9.07 -2.86 10.17
C GLY A 53 10.30 -2.66 9.28
N SER A 54 10.86 -3.74 8.76
CA SER A 54 11.93 -3.73 7.74
C SER A 54 11.70 -4.88 6.74
N ASP A 55 12.05 -4.65 5.48
CA ASP A 55 11.94 -5.58 4.37
C ASP A 55 13.20 -5.51 3.50
N GLY A 56 14.08 -6.50 3.64
CA GLY A 56 15.38 -6.52 2.97
C GLY A 56 16.47 -5.72 3.71
N PRO A 57 17.57 -5.36 3.03
CA PRO A 57 18.65 -4.58 3.62
C PRO A 57 18.28 -3.09 3.65
N GLY A 58 17.47 -2.67 4.63
CA GLY A 58 17.05 -1.28 4.78
C GLY A 58 16.04 -1.06 5.91
N GLU A 59 15.62 0.19 6.08
CA GLU A 59 14.65 0.62 7.10
C GLU A 59 13.20 0.62 6.59
N ASP A 60 13.01 0.32 5.31
CA ASP A 60 11.70 0.33 4.67
C ASP A 60 10.98 -0.97 4.99
N ALA A 61 9.76 -0.87 5.53
CA ALA A 61 8.92 -2.02 5.85
C ALA A 61 8.29 -2.64 4.59
N GLY A 62 8.25 -1.91 3.48
CA GLY A 62 7.54 -2.32 2.26
C GLY A 62 7.15 -1.10 1.43
N ALA A 63 6.01 -1.18 0.72
CA ALA A 63 5.53 -0.08 -0.12
C ALA A 63 4.00 -0.08 -0.30
N LEU A 64 3.45 1.11 -0.60
CA LEU A 64 2.08 1.35 -1.01
C LEU A 64 2.07 1.86 -2.45
N VAL A 65 1.53 1.06 -3.37
CA VAL A 65 1.54 1.37 -4.80
C VAL A 65 0.14 1.58 -5.35
N ASP A 66 0.06 2.35 -6.43
CA ASP A 66 -1.16 2.62 -7.19
C ASP A 66 -0.92 2.54 -8.70
N GLY A 67 -1.96 2.75 -9.50
CA GLY A 67 -1.82 2.73 -10.96
C GLY A 67 -0.92 3.83 -11.54
N GLY A 68 -0.52 4.81 -10.74
CA GLY A 68 0.43 5.86 -11.12
C GLY A 68 1.88 5.56 -10.74
N THR A 69 2.15 4.56 -9.89
CA THR A 69 3.50 4.23 -9.39
C THR A 69 4.51 4.04 -10.52
N VAL A 70 4.18 3.23 -11.53
CA VAL A 70 5.10 2.96 -12.64
C VAL A 70 5.43 4.24 -13.41
N ALA A 71 4.45 5.11 -13.64
CA ALA A 71 4.67 6.38 -14.33
C ALA A 71 5.59 7.31 -13.54
N ARG A 72 5.47 7.36 -12.19
CA ARG A 72 6.36 8.13 -11.32
C ARG A 72 7.80 7.61 -11.39
N GLY A 73 8.02 6.31 -11.20
CA GLY A 73 9.35 5.72 -11.24
C GLY A 73 10.03 5.84 -12.61
N VAL A 74 9.30 5.63 -13.70
CA VAL A 74 9.82 5.84 -15.07
C VAL A 74 10.16 7.30 -15.32
N SER A 75 9.35 8.25 -14.85
CA SER A 75 9.66 9.69 -14.96
C SER A 75 10.92 10.09 -14.18
N ALA A 76 11.28 9.31 -13.16
CA ALA A 76 12.52 9.47 -12.40
C ALA A 76 13.72 8.74 -13.02
N GLY A 77 13.55 8.09 -14.18
CA GLY A 77 14.64 7.45 -14.92
C GLY A 77 14.88 5.97 -14.60
N TYR A 78 13.98 5.31 -13.88
CA TYR A 78 14.10 3.89 -13.55
C TYR A 78 13.26 3.01 -14.49
N ASP A 79 13.77 1.82 -14.80
CA ASP A 79 13.02 0.78 -15.53
C ASP A 79 12.46 -0.26 -14.54
N PRO A 80 11.14 -0.44 -14.44
CA PRO A 80 10.54 -1.30 -13.42
C PRO A 80 10.88 -2.79 -13.64
N MET A 81 10.99 -3.24 -14.89
CA MET A 81 11.28 -4.63 -15.21
C MET A 81 12.74 -4.98 -14.88
N HIS A 82 13.66 -4.06 -15.19
CA HIS A 82 15.07 -4.17 -14.82
C HIS A 82 15.23 -4.16 -13.30
N CYS A 83 14.60 -3.22 -12.59
CA CYS A 83 14.66 -3.18 -11.12
C CYS A 83 14.11 -4.48 -10.50
N LEU A 84 12.99 -5.00 -11.00
CA LEU A 84 12.42 -6.25 -10.49
C LEU A 84 13.35 -7.45 -10.75
N ALA A 85 13.91 -7.57 -11.97
CA ALA A 85 14.85 -8.65 -12.31
C ALA A 85 16.17 -8.57 -11.52
N GLY A 86 16.60 -7.36 -11.17
CA GLY A 86 17.80 -7.11 -10.35
C GLY A 86 17.57 -7.21 -8.84
N ALA A 87 16.36 -7.53 -8.37
CA ALA A 87 15.97 -7.42 -6.96
C ALA A 87 16.26 -6.03 -6.36
N ASP A 88 16.06 -4.98 -7.17
CA ASP A 88 16.30 -3.57 -6.87
C ASP A 88 14.99 -2.76 -6.76
N ALA A 89 13.93 -3.41 -6.28
CA ALA A 89 12.60 -2.80 -6.17
C ALA A 89 12.58 -1.58 -5.25
N GLY A 90 13.42 -1.56 -4.21
CA GLY A 90 13.51 -0.44 -3.26
C GLY A 90 13.95 0.85 -3.94
N SER A 91 14.95 0.79 -4.83
CA SER A 91 15.42 1.97 -5.58
C SER A 91 14.32 2.54 -6.48
N PHE A 92 13.56 1.67 -7.18
CA PHE A 92 12.43 2.09 -7.99
C PHE A 92 11.34 2.76 -7.15
N LEU A 93 10.95 2.12 -6.03
CA LEU A 93 9.86 2.57 -5.18
C LEU A 93 10.22 3.84 -4.40
N GLU A 94 11.49 4.03 -4.05
CA GLU A 94 11.99 5.28 -3.49
C GLU A 94 11.85 6.43 -4.49
N ALA A 95 12.29 6.21 -5.74
CA ALA A 95 12.17 7.19 -6.80
C ALA A 95 10.71 7.53 -7.13
N ALA A 96 9.80 6.56 -6.98
CA ALA A 96 8.36 6.75 -7.14
C ALA A 96 7.68 7.43 -5.93
N GLY A 97 8.35 7.49 -4.77
CA GLY A 97 7.81 8.04 -3.52
C GLY A 97 6.87 7.10 -2.76
N ASP A 98 6.97 5.79 -2.98
CA ASP A 98 5.97 4.79 -2.58
C ASP A 98 6.44 3.86 -1.45
N LEU A 99 7.66 4.04 -0.94
CA LEU A 99 8.18 3.28 0.19
C LEU A 99 7.46 3.63 1.50
N ILE A 100 7.33 2.62 2.37
CA ILE A 100 6.81 2.78 3.72
C ILE A 100 7.92 2.56 4.72
N GLN A 101 8.12 3.54 5.59
CA GLN A 101 8.98 3.44 6.76
C GLN A 101 8.13 3.49 8.03
N THR A 102 8.10 2.38 8.76
CA THR A 102 7.46 2.32 10.08
C THR A 102 8.47 2.45 11.22
N GLY A 103 9.75 2.17 10.93
CA GLY A 103 10.74 1.82 11.94
C GLY A 103 10.46 0.43 12.55
N PRO A 104 11.33 -0.04 13.46
CA PRO A 104 11.17 -1.34 14.11
C PRO A 104 9.89 -1.37 14.95
N THR A 105 9.02 -2.33 14.66
CA THR A 105 7.71 -2.45 15.33
C THR A 105 7.78 -3.20 16.67
N GLY A 106 8.89 -3.90 16.93
CA GLY A 106 9.07 -4.74 18.12
C GLY A 106 8.37 -6.10 18.06
N THR A 107 7.81 -6.49 16.91
CA THR A 107 7.21 -7.81 16.69
C THR A 107 7.45 -8.28 15.25
N ASN A 108 7.27 -9.56 14.97
CA ASN A 108 7.29 -10.08 13.60
C ASN A 108 6.31 -11.25 13.48
N VAL A 109 5.25 -11.03 12.71
CA VAL A 109 4.22 -12.02 12.34
C VAL A 109 4.14 -12.19 10.81
N MET A 110 5.29 -12.15 10.14
CA MET A 110 5.46 -12.22 8.68
C MET A 110 4.93 -10.96 7.96
N ASP A 111 4.47 -11.09 6.72
CA ASP A 111 4.01 -9.97 5.90
C ASP A 111 2.48 -9.84 5.86
N LEU A 112 2.04 -8.60 5.67
CA LEU A 112 0.66 -8.21 5.44
C LEU A 112 0.51 -7.58 4.04
N PHE A 113 -0.47 -8.08 3.29
CA PHE A 113 -0.83 -7.57 1.97
C PHE A 113 -2.27 -7.09 1.98
N ILE A 114 -2.49 -5.83 1.57
CA ILE A 114 -3.83 -5.22 1.51
C ILE A 114 -4.02 -4.59 0.13
N GLY A 115 -4.93 -5.16 -0.66
CA GLY A 115 -5.46 -4.51 -1.87
C GLY A 115 -6.75 -3.77 -1.55
N TRP A 116 -6.88 -2.53 -1.99
CA TRP A 116 -8.15 -1.80 -1.95
C TRP A 116 -8.55 -1.37 -3.35
N LYS A 117 -9.79 -1.69 -3.73
CA LYS A 117 -10.41 -1.24 -4.98
C LYS A 117 -11.67 -0.44 -4.68
N ARG A 118 -11.74 0.77 -5.24
CA ARG A 118 -12.90 1.66 -5.13
C ARG A 118 -14.12 1.03 -5.80
N GLY A 119 -15.28 1.19 -5.17
CA GLY A 119 -16.56 0.91 -5.82
C GLY A 119 -16.83 1.85 -6.99
N PRO A 120 -17.81 1.51 -7.85
CA PRO A 120 -18.29 2.44 -8.87
C PRO A 120 -18.72 3.75 -8.22
N ALA A 121 -18.52 4.87 -8.93
CA ALA A 121 -18.92 6.19 -8.46
C ALA A 121 -20.44 6.22 -8.23
N GLY A 122 -20.84 6.06 -6.97
CA GLY A 122 -22.23 5.83 -6.54
C GLY A 122 -22.31 5.18 -5.16
N ASP A 123 -21.34 4.31 -4.84
CA ASP A 123 -21.12 3.78 -3.49
C ASP A 123 -20.39 4.83 -2.63
N ARG A 124 -21.09 5.89 -2.23
CA ARG A 124 -20.61 6.67 -1.09
C ARG A 124 -20.74 5.77 0.15
N PRO A 125 -19.69 5.64 1.00
CA PRO A 125 -19.91 5.13 2.33
C PRO A 125 -20.96 6.01 2.98
N LEU A 126 -21.96 5.40 3.62
CA LEU A 126 -22.98 6.10 4.39
C LEU A 126 -22.28 7.21 5.17
N SER A 127 -22.63 8.46 4.86
CA SER A 127 -22.20 9.58 5.70
C SER A 127 -22.65 9.23 7.10
N GLY A 128 -21.70 8.88 7.96
CA GLY A 128 -21.93 8.75 9.39
C GLY A 128 -22.44 10.11 9.84
N GLY A 129 -23.76 10.24 9.90
CA GLY A 129 -24.40 11.39 10.48
C GLY A 129 -23.97 11.41 11.92
N VAL A 130 -23.02 12.29 12.25
CA VAL A 130 -22.96 12.85 13.59
C VAL A 130 -24.32 13.50 13.78
N GLY A 131 -25.20 12.81 14.49
CA GLY A 131 -26.47 13.36 14.92
C GLY A 131 -26.16 14.67 15.63
N ARG A 132 -26.46 15.79 14.98
CA ARG A 132 -26.62 17.05 15.69
C ARG A 132 -27.79 16.83 16.62
N ALA A 133 -27.52 16.71 17.91
CA ALA A 133 -28.55 16.92 18.92
C ALA A 133 -29.15 18.30 18.66
N SER A 134 -30.41 18.34 18.23
CA SER A 134 -31.16 19.59 18.12
C SER A 134 -31.27 20.24 19.51
N PRO A 135 -30.97 21.54 19.66
CA PRO A 135 -31.27 22.26 20.88
C PRO A 135 -32.69 22.80 20.76
N ALA A 136 -33.67 22.08 21.30
CA ALA A 136 -34.97 22.65 21.61
C ALA A 136 -35.66 21.76 22.61
N LEU A 137 -35.79 22.21 23.85
CA LEU A 137 -37.06 22.41 24.54
C LEU A 137 -36.80 23.37 25.72
N ARG A 138 -37.14 24.64 25.51
CA ARG A 138 -37.46 25.57 26.59
C ARG A 138 -38.89 25.28 27.03
N GLY A 139 -39.13 25.33 28.35
CA GLY A 139 -40.39 25.76 28.92
C GLY A 139 -41.18 24.68 29.63
N GLY A 140 -41.29 24.81 30.97
CA GLY A 140 -42.32 24.15 31.75
C GLY A 140 -41.92 23.84 33.19
N ASP A 141 -41.58 24.85 33.99
CA ASP A 141 -41.65 24.73 35.45
C ASP A 141 -43.13 24.81 35.88
N CYS A 142 -43.50 23.94 36.81
CA CYS A 142 -44.72 23.98 37.60
C CYS A 142 -44.46 23.12 38.86
N PRO A 143 -44.84 23.51 40.08
CA PRO A 143 -45.25 24.83 40.59
C PRO A 143 -44.13 25.61 41.31
#